data_AF-A0A960HPF1-F1
#
_entry.id   AF-A0A960HPF1-F1
#
_cell.length_a   1.000
_cell.length_b   1.000
_cell.length_c   1.000
_cell.angle_alpha   90.00
_cell.angle_beta   90.00
_cell.angle_gamma   90.00
#
_symmetry.space_group_name_H-M   'P 1'
#
loop_
_entity.id
_entity.type
_entity.pdbx_description
1 polymer ?
#
loop_
_entity_poly.entity_id
_entity_poly.type
_entity_poly.pdbx_seq_one_letter_code
_entity_poly.pdbx_strand_id
1 'polypeptide(L)'
;MTDLDAFWRELVTAAMLGTDRREPPRPPDGPVADLVDDALRPDPGSRMLATVAAVAAARRAAFRPGPTVDALQAPEPDDRPLCPPNASATWRQVVSEWSVLEDEWMLTVVERGFRLPPDVLVEALARHRGDGVRRARVMLAGGSVARWLVGHVPELSAASGRRVDAEAVATLPVLPMPPDLDELRTLDAHTVSRRLAGGFDDGRFGAPDRAVLVNLLARCRPAVLPEVAAALQGTGVGQAFALADLARLRHRMLTELDAT
;
A
#
# COMPACT_ATOMS: atom_id res chain seq x y z
N MET A 1 6.44 21.70 -45.49
CA MET A 1 6.45 22.15 -44.09
C MET A 1 7.90 22.40 -43.72
N THR A 2 8.29 23.66 -43.59
CA THR A 2 9.65 24.01 -43.18
C THR A 2 9.95 23.40 -41.81
N ASP A 3 11.12 22.80 -41.66
CA ASP A 3 11.55 22.24 -40.38
C ASP A 3 11.82 23.40 -39.39
N LEU A 4 10.84 23.66 -38.52
CA LEU A 4 10.92 24.69 -37.48
C LEU A 4 12.09 24.45 -36.51
N ASP A 5 12.56 23.21 -36.35
CA ASP A 5 13.71 22.89 -35.50
C ASP A 5 15.04 23.20 -36.20
N ALA A 6 15.13 23.06 -37.52
CA ALA A 6 16.26 23.57 -38.31
C ALA A 6 16.31 25.10 -38.28
N PHE A 7 15.17 25.76 -38.51
CA PHE A 7 15.09 27.23 -38.50
C PHE A 7 15.38 27.81 -37.10
N TRP A 8 14.93 27.15 -36.03
CA TRP A 8 15.27 27.51 -34.65
C TRP A 8 16.78 27.49 -34.39
N ARG A 9 17.51 26.50 -34.91
CA ARG A 9 18.98 26.42 -34.75
C ARG A 9 19.69 27.57 -35.46
N GLU A 10 19.19 28.01 -36.61
CA GLU A 10 19.73 29.16 -37.33
C GLU A 10 19.52 30.47 -36.56
N LEU A 11 18.33 30.64 -35.98
CA LEU A 11 18.02 31.77 -35.10
C LEU A 11 18.97 31.80 -33.88
N VAL A 12 19.12 30.68 -33.17
CA VAL A 12 20.05 30.59 -32.02
C VAL A 12 21.48 30.96 -32.44
N THR A 13 21.92 30.50 -33.62
CA THR A 13 23.26 30.83 -34.13
C THR A 13 23.41 32.31 -34.44
N ALA A 14 22.40 32.95 -35.04
CA ALA A 14 22.40 34.40 -35.28
C ALA A 14 22.38 35.20 -33.97
N ALA A 15 21.60 34.76 -32.97
CA ALA A 15 21.57 35.40 -31.65
C ALA A 15 22.94 35.35 -30.96
N MET A 16 23.62 34.20 -30.99
CA MET A 16 24.93 34.01 -30.36
C MET A 16 26.04 34.85 -30.99
N LEU A 17 25.95 35.13 -32.29
CA LEU A 17 26.93 35.95 -33.02
C LEU A 17 26.62 37.46 -32.92
N GLY A 18 25.40 37.82 -32.55
CA GLY A 18 24.89 39.19 -32.50
C GLY A 18 24.36 39.65 -33.85
N THR A 19 23.23 40.36 -33.84
CA THR A 19 22.53 40.83 -35.05
C THR A 19 23.33 41.85 -35.86
N ASP A 20 24.32 42.51 -35.24
CA ASP A 20 25.23 43.44 -35.93
C ASP A 20 26.30 42.72 -36.76
N ARG A 21 26.64 41.48 -36.38
CA ARG A 21 27.67 40.66 -37.06
C ARG A 21 27.07 39.64 -38.01
N ARG A 22 25.83 39.24 -37.77
CA ARG A 22 25.10 38.29 -38.60
C ARG A 22 23.64 38.69 -38.72
N GLU A 23 23.22 38.95 -39.96
CA GLU A 23 21.83 39.23 -40.27
C GLU A 23 20.93 38.05 -39.80
N PRO A 24 19.84 38.32 -39.07
CA PRO A 24 18.86 37.30 -38.71
C PRO A 24 18.31 36.61 -39.96
N PRO A 25 18.20 35.28 -39.97
CA PRO A 25 17.62 34.56 -41.09
C PRO A 25 16.15 35.00 -41.28
N ARG A 26 15.72 35.14 -42.53
CA ARG A 26 14.32 35.49 -42.82
C ARG A 26 13.43 34.29 -42.51
N PRO A 27 12.28 34.51 -41.84
CA PRO A 27 11.31 33.45 -41.63
C PRO A 27 10.82 32.90 -42.97
N PRO A 28 10.56 31.58 -43.05
CA PRO A 28 9.90 31.01 -44.22
C PRO A 28 8.48 31.57 -44.37
N ASP A 29 8.00 31.68 -45.60
CA ASP A 29 6.64 32.16 -45.89
C ASP A 29 5.58 31.42 -45.05
N GLY A 30 4.67 32.19 -44.46
CA GLY A 30 3.59 31.69 -43.61
C GLY A 30 3.41 32.51 -42.32
N PRO A 31 2.64 32.00 -41.35
CA PRO A 31 2.17 32.79 -40.19
C PRO A 31 3.27 33.40 -39.33
N VAL A 32 4.47 32.79 -39.32
CA VAL A 32 5.64 33.33 -38.63
C VAL A 32 6.22 34.53 -39.39
N ALA A 33 6.28 34.48 -40.72
CA ALA A 33 6.72 35.60 -41.55
C ALA A 33 5.73 36.76 -41.47
N ASP A 34 4.43 36.48 -41.59
CA ASP A 34 3.36 37.49 -41.50
C ASP A 34 3.44 38.26 -40.16
N LEU A 35 3.60 37.55 -39.04
CA LEU A 35 3.74 38.16 -37.71
C LEU A 35 5.01 39.02 -37.57
N VAL A 36 6.10 38.61 -38.22
CA VAL A 36 7.38 39.32 -38.17
C VAL A 36 7.35 40.56 -39.04
N ASP A 37 6.66 40.51 -40.18
CA ASP A 37 6.47 41.65 -41.08
C ASP A 37 5.54 42.71 -40.46
N ASP A 38 4.60 42.29 -39.60
CA ASP A 38 3.73 43.18 -38.80
C ASP A 38 4.45 43.84 -37.61
N ALA A 39 5.73 43.53 -37.35
CA ALA A 39 6.47 44.09 -36.23
C ALA A 39 6.73 45.60 -36.41
N LEU A 40 6.52 46.38 -35.34
CA LEU A 40 6.57 47.84 -35.34
C LEU A 40 7.92 48.47 -35.74
N ARG A 41 9.01 47.70 -35.79
CA ARG A 41 10.35 48.19 -36.09
C ARG A 41 11.07 47.25 -37.07
N PRO A 42 11.56 47.76 -38.22
CA PRO A 42 12.21 46.92 -39.23
C PRO A 42 13.70 46.66 -38.95
N ASP A 43 14.22 47.03 -37.77
CA ASP A 43 15.63 46.81 -37.45
C ASP A 43 15.95 45.32 -37.22
N PRO A 44 17.19 44.87 -37.49
CA PRO A 44 17.58 43.47 -37.36
C PRO A 44 17.32 42.88 -35.95
N GLY A 45 17.54 43.66 -34.89
CA GLY A 45 17.32 43.22 -33.51
C GLY A 45 15.84 42.95 -33.22
N SER A 46 14.97 43.87 -33.60
CA SER A 46 13.51 43.74 -33.45
C SER A 46 12.96 42.56 -34.26
N ARG A 47 13.43 42.39 -35.50
CA ARG A 47 13.03 41.25 -36.36
C ARG A 47 13.45 39.91 -35.75
N MET A 48 14.64 39.86 -35.18
CA MET A 48 15.16 38.67 -34.49
C MET A 48 14.29 38.28 -33.30
N LEU A 49 13.94 39.24 -32.43
CA LEU A 49 13.09 38.99 -31.26
C LEU A 49 11.68 38.56 -31.66
N ALA A 50 11.08 39.22 -32.65
CA ALA A 50 9.76 38.86 -33.18
C ALA A 50 9.76 37.42 -33.72
N THR A 51 10.78 37.06 -34.50
CA THR A 51 10.91 35.72 -35.08
C THR A 51 11.09 34.65 -34.01
N VAL A 52 11.94 34.91 -33.00
CA VAL A 52 12.15 33.98 -31.87
C VAL A 52 10.86 33.79 -31.07
N ALA A 53 10.12 34.86 -30.78
CA ALA A 53 8.87 34.79 -30.05
C ALA A 53 7.81 33.97 -30.82
N ALA A 54 7.69 34.21 -32.13
CA ALA A 54 6.77 33.51 -33.02
C ALA A 54 7.07 32.00 -33.08
N VAL A 55 8.34 31.63 -33.31
CA VAL A 55 8.75 30.23 -33.40
C VAL A 55 8.62 29.53 -32.04
N ALA A 56 8.94 30.20 -30.94
CA ALA A 56 8.76 29.63 -29.59
C ALA A 56 7.28 29.38 -29.26
N ALA A 57 6.38 30.30 -29.64
CA ALA A 57 4.94 30.11 -29.48
C ALA A 57 4.43 28.95 -30.35
N ALA A 58 4.83 28.88 -31.62
CA ALA A 58 4.46 27.81 -32.54
C ALA A 58 4.90 26.43 -32.03
N ARG A 59 6.13 26.32 -31.49
CA ARG A 59 6.66 25.06 -30.93
C ARG A 59 5.90 24.62 -29.67
N ARG A 60 5.50 25.56 -28.81
CA ARG A 60 4.66 25.26 -27.63
C ARG A 60 3.22 24.89 -28.01
N ALA A 61 2.69 25.47 -29.08
CA ALA A 61 1.36 25.16 -29.59
C ALA A 61 1.31 23.85 -30.40
N ALA A 62 2.46 23.25 -30.74
CA ALA A 62 2.54 21.99 -31.48
C ALA A 62 2.19 20.76 -30.63
N PHE A 63 2.07 20.89 -29.31
CA PHE A 63 1.59 19.81 -28.45
C PHE A 63 0.08 19.65 -28.60
N ARG A 64 -0.33 18.67 -29.40
CA ARG A 64 -1.71 18.19 -29.42
C ARG A 64 -1.86 17.12 -28.34
N PRO A 65 -2.90 17.15 -27.50
CA PRO A 65 -3.22 16.00 -26.67
C PRO A 65 -3.33 14.77 -27.59
N GLY A 66 -2.78 13.65 -27.13
CA GLY A 66 -2.97 12.38 -27.81
C GLY A 66 -4.47 12.05 -27.94
N PRO A 67 -4.81 11.03 -28.75
CA PRO A 67 -6.19 10.55 -28.79
C PRO A 67 -6.67 10.22 -27.37
N THR A 68 -7.95 10.50 -27.10
CA THR A 68 -8.60 10.09 -25.86
C THR A 68 -8.42 8.57 -25.70
N VAL A 69 -7.79 8.16 -24.60
CA VAL A 69 -7.69 6.74 -24.25
C VAL A 69 -9.01 6.34 -23.59
N ASP A 70 -9.48 5.13 -23.87
CA ASP A 70 -10.67 4.59 -23.23
C ASP A 70 -10.53 4.66 -21.70
N ALA A 71 -11.61 5.08 -21.04
CA ALA A 71 -11.64 5.14 -19.59
C ALA A 71 -11.47 3.72 -19.03
N LEU A 72 -10.64 3.61 -17.99
CA LEU A 72 -10.43 2.34 -17.31
C LEU A 72 -11.76 1.85 -16.74
N GLN A 73 -12.21 0.66 -17.16
CA GLN A 73 -13.45 0.07 -16.68
C GLN A 73 -13.37 -0.09 -15.15
N ALA A 74 -14.40 0.33 -14.42
CA ALA A 74 -14.45 0.17 -12.96
C ALA A 74 -14.64 -1.32 -12.56
N PRO A 75 -14.18 -1.73 -11.36
CA PRO A 75 -14.50 -3.05 -10.82
C PRO A 75 -16.01 -3.22 -10.62
N GLU A 76 -16.47 -4.48 -10.61
CA GLU A 76 -17.84 -4.81 -10.22
C GLU A 76 -18.14 -4.23 -8.82
N PRO A 77 -19.33 -3.65 -8.59
CA PRO A 77 -19.73 -3.19 -7.27
C PRO A 77 -19.65 -4.31 -6.23
N ASP A 78 -19.29 -3.94 -5.00
CA ASP A 78 -19.28 -4.83 -3.84
C ASP A 78 -19.86 -4.03 -2.68
N ASP A 79 -21.01 -4.45 -2.17
CA ASP A 79 -21.81 -3.69 -1.21
C ASP A 79 -21.32 -3.84 0.24
N ARG A 80 -20.35 -4.73 0.48
CA ARG A 80 -19.74 -4.93 1.80
C ARG A 80 -19.14 -3.62 2.35
N PRO A 81 -19.27 -3.32 3.64
CA PRO A 81 -18.63 -2.15 4.23
C PRO A 81 -17.11 -2.25 4.15
N LEU A 82 -16.43 -1.11 4.05
CA LEU A 82 -14.98 -1.08 4.24
C LEU A 82 -14.64 -1.34 5.71
N CYS A 83 -13.50 -1.99 5.94
CA CYS A 83 -12.93 -2.16 7.26
C CYS A 83 -12.74 -0.79 7.94
N PRO A 84 -13.12 -0.64 9.23
CA PRO A 84 -12.92 0.60 9.97
C PRO A 84 -11.45 1.11 9.91
N PRO A 85 -11.22 2.44 9.94
CA PRO A 85 -9.87 3.00 9.86
C PRO A 85 -8.93 2.54 10.98
N ASN A 86 -9.45 2.37 12.20
CA ASN A 86 -8.70 1.84 13.34
C ASN A 86 -8.29 0.38 13.13
N ALA A 87 -9.19 -0.48 12.66
CA ALA A 87 -8.86 -1.87 12.33
C ALA A 87 -7.78 -1.96 11.24
N SER A 88 -7.81 -1.05 10.26
CA SER A 88 -6.78 -0.93 9.21
C SER A 88 -5.42 -0.47 9.76
N ALA A 89 -5.41 0.47 10.71
CA ALA A 89 -4.19 0.85 11.42
C ALA A 89 -3.64 -0.30 12.28
N THR A 90 -4.52 -1.02 12.97
CA THR A 90 -4.18 -2.21 13.76
C THR A 90 -3.56 -3.29 12.89
N TRP A 91 -4.04 -3.52 11.67
CA TRP A 91 -3.42 -4.47 10.73
C TRP A 91 -1.96 -4.11 10.44
N ARG A 92 -1.66 -2.84 10.15
CA ARG A 92 -0.27 -2.40 9.90
C ARG A 92 0.64 -2.68 11.09
N GLN A 93 0.14 -2.44 12.30
CA GLN A 93 0.86 -2.78 13.53
C GLN A 93 1.06 -4.30 13.67
N VAL A 94 0.03 -5.10 13.38
CA VAL A 94 0.10 -6.56 13.41
C VAL A 94 1.18 -7.08 12.44
N VAL A 95 1.22 -6.61 11.20
CA VAL A 95 2.18 -7.12 10.22
C VAL A 95 3.62 -6.65 10.47
N SER A 96 3.82 -5.54 11.20
CA SER A 96 5.14 -5.03 11.58
C SER A 96 5.68 -5.66 12.87
N GLU A 97 4.83 -5.90 13.87
CA GLU A 97 5.27 -6.31 15.22
C GLU A 97 4.92 -7.77 15.55
N TRP A 98 3.75 -8.24 15.11
CA TRP A 98 3.15 -9.48 15.58
C TRP A 98 2.47 -10.28 14.44
N SER A 99 3.23 -10.65 13.42
CA SER A 99 2.73 -11.30 12.20
C SER A 99 2.01 -12.63 12.41
N VAL A 100 2.10 -13.21 13.62
CA VAL A 100 1.32 -14.38 14.05
C VAL A 100 -0.19 -14.12 14.08
N LEU A 101 -0.60 -12.86 14.28
CA LEU A 101 -2.01 -12.45 14.33
C LEU A 101 -2.60 -12.10 12.97
N GLU A 102 -1.76 -11.97 11.93
CA GLU A 102 -2.18 -11.52 10.60
C GLU A 102 -3.24 -12.43 9.99
N ASP A 103 -3.10 -13.75 10.18
CA ASP A 103 -4.06 -14.73 9.69
C ASP A 103 -5.41 -14.62 10.40
N GLU A 104 -5.41 -14.37 11.72
CA GLU A 104 -6.63 -14.17 12.50
C GLU A 104 -7.32 -12.86 12.15
N TRP A 105 -6.55 -11.78 12.00
CA TRP A 105 -7.06 -10.49 11.55
C TRP A 105 -7.78 -10.63 10.20
N MET A 106 -7.10 -11.24 9.21
CA MET A 106 -7.63 -11.36 7.86
C MET A 106 -8.87 -12.26 7.79
N LEU A 107 -8.86 -13.40 8.52
CA LEU A 107 -10.04 -14.25 8.62
C LEU A 107 -11.21 -13.54 9.30
N THR A 108 -10.96 -12.77 10.36
CA THR A 108 -12.01 -11.97 11.01
C THR A 108 -12.63 -10.96 10.05
N VAL A 109 -11.83 -10.26 9.23
CA VAL A 109 -12.33 -9.35 8.19
C VAL A 109 -13.24 -10.08 7.20
N VAL A 110 -12.82 -11.26 6.72
CA VAL A 110 -13.60 -12.05 5.76
C VAL A 110 -14.90 -12.56 6.38
N GLU A 111 -14.84 -13.13 7.59
CA GLU A 111 -15.98 -13.69 8.32
C GLU A 111 -17.02 -12.63 8.67
N ARG A 112 -16.59 -11.42 9.01
CA ARG A 112 -17.48 -10.29 9.29
C ARG A 112 -17.98 -9.57 8.05
N GLY A 113 -17.57 -10.02 6.86
CA GLY A 113 -18.04 -9.47 5.60
C GLY A 113 -17.53 -8.05 5.32
N PHE A 114 -16.37 -7.70 5.86
CA PHE A 114 -15.71 -6.44 5.54
C PHE A 114 -14.89 -6.54 4.24
N ARG A 115 -14.66 -5.39 3.63
CA ARG A 115 -13.67 -5.20 2.58
C ARG A 115 -12.42 -4.50 3.09
N LEU A 116 -11.28 -4.86 2.52
CA LEU A 116 -10.06 -4.07 2.74
C LEU A 116 -10.18 -2.70 2.06
N PRO A 117 -9.81 -1.61 2.75
CA PRO A 117 -9.58 -0.32 2.11
C PRO A 117 -8.51 -0.43 1.02
N PRO A 118 -8.56 0.38 -0.05
CA PRO A 118 -7.66 0.25 -1.20
C PRO A 118 -6.17 0.30 -0.85
N ASP A 119 -5.79 1.17 0.08
CA ASP A 119 -4.41 1.30 0.58
C ASP A 119 -3.93 0.02 1.28
N VAL A 120 -4.75 -0.55 2.15
CA VAL A 120 -4.46 -1.84 2.81
C VAL A 120 -4.46 -2.99 1.81
N LEU A 121 -5.39 -3.00 0.86
CA LEU A 121 -5.50 -4.06 -0.14
C LEU A 121 -4.26 -4.16 -1.03
N VAL A 122 -3.77 -3.02 -1.54
CA VAL A 122 -2.57 -2.99 -2.38
C VAL A 122 -1.36 -3.47 -1.59
N GLU A 123 -1.21 -3.00 -0.35
CA GLU A 123 -0.12 -3.40 0.55
C GLU A 123 -0.16 -4.92 0.83
N ALA A 124 -1.33 -5.46 1.16
CA ALA A 124 -1.52 -6.88 1.43
C ALA A 124 -1.30 -7.77 0.18
N LEU A 125 -1.77 -7.33 -0.99
CA LEU A 125 -1.56 -8.03 -2.27
C LEU A 125 -0.08 -8.12 -2.60
N ALA A 126 0.67 -7.03 -2.41
CA ALA A 126 2.11 -6.98 -2.65
C ALA A 126 2.88 -7.86 -1.65
N ARG A 127 2.51 -7.80 -0.36
CA ARG A 127 3.16 -8.57 0.72
C ARG A 127 3.02 -10.09 0.54
N HIS A 128 1.86 -10.57 0.10
CA HIS A 128 1.56 -12.00 0.07
C HIS A 128 1.70 -12.65 -1.31
N ARG A 129 2.42 -12.03 -2.26
CA ARG A 129 2.60 -12.62 -3.60
C ARG A 129 3.16 -14.04 -3.59
N GLY A 130 4.03 -14.37 -2.63
CA GLY A 130 4.66 -15.69 -2.48
C GLY A 130 3.88 -16.69 -1.61
N ASP A 131 2.87 -16.23 -0.86
CA ASP A 131 2.08 -17.08 0.04
C ASP A 131 0.68 -17.27 -0.52
N GLY A 132 0.43 -18.45 -1.09
CA GLY A 132 -0.85 -18.75 -1.75
C GLY A 132 -2.06 -18.68 -0.80
N VAL A 133 -1.91 -19.12 0.46
CA VAL A 133 -3.01 -19.15 1.44
C VAL A 133 -3.35 -17.72 1.85
N ARG A 134 -2.35 -16.94 2.28
CA ARG A 134 -2.56 -15.55 2.69
C ARG A 134 -3.04 -14.69 1.54
N ARG A 135 -2.51 -14.92 0.33
CA ARG A 135 -3.00 -14.25 -0.87
C ARG A 135 -4.46 -14.57 -1.16
N ALA A 136 -4.86 -15.83 -1.09
CA ALA A 136 -6.25 -16.21 -1.31
C ALA A 136 -7.19 -15.50 -0.32
N ARG A 137 -6.79 -15.37 0.95
CA ARG A 137 -7.54 -14.59 1.95
C ARG A 137 -7.64 -13.10 1.58
N VAL A 138 -6.55 -12.49 1.14
CA VAL A 138 -6.55 -11.09 0.64
C VAL A 138 -7.48 -10.93 -0.57
N MET A 139 -7.48 -11.89 -1.49
CA MET A 139 -8.40 -11.87 -2.64
C MET A 139 -9.86 -11.96 -2.21
N LEU A 140 -10.19 -12.77 -1.20
CA LEU A 140 -11.54 -12.85 -0.63
C LEU A 140 -11.95 -11.54 0.06
N ALA A 141 -11.06 -10.97 0.88
CA ALA A 141 -11.30 -9.72 1.58
C ALA A 141 -11.41 -8.53 0.62
N GLY A 142 -10.64 -8.50 -0.47
CA GLY A 142 -10.69 -7.43 -1.48
C GLY A 142 -11.73 -7.62 -2.59
N GLY A 143 -12.31 -8.82 -2.74
CA GLY A 143 -13.44 -9.08 -3.64
C GLY A 143 -13.19 -8.73 -5.11
N SER A 144 -14.16 -8.04 -5.73
CA SER A 144 -14.08 -7.58 -7.12
C SER A 144 -12.91 -6.62 -7.35
N VAL A 145 -12.62 -5.74 -6.39
CA VAL A 145 -11.52 -4.77 -6.48
C VAL A 145 -10.16 -5.48 -6.53
N ALA A 146 -9.97 -6.53 -5.74
CA ALA A 146 -8.73 -7.32 -5.80
C ALA A 146 -8.54 -8.00 -7.15
N ARG A 147 -9.60 -8.62 -7.70
CA ARG A 147 -9.57 -9.23 -9.04
C ARG A 147 -9.25 -8.19 -10.12
N TRP A 148 -9.89 -7.04 -10.05
CA TRP A 148 -9.69 -5.93 -10.96
C TRP A 148 -8.26 -5.37 -10.89
N LEU A 149 -7.74 -5.12 -9.69
CA LEU A 149 -6.37 -4.61 -9.49
C LEU A 149 -5.33 -5.57 -10.06
N VAL A 150 -5.45 -6.86 -9.77
CA VAL A 150 -4.52 -7.89 -10.26
C VAL A 150 -4.56 -8.02 -11.78
N GLY A 151 -5.74 -7.81 -12.39
CA GLY A 151 -5.89 -7.80 -13.85
C GLY A 151 -5.22 -6.61 -14.56
N HIS A 152 -5.04 -5.49 -13.86
CA HIS A 152 -4.48 -4.26 -14.44
C HIS A 152 -3.05 -3.94 -13.99
N VAL A 153 -2.61 -4.50 -12.86
CA VAL A 153 -1.28 -4.28 -12.27
C VAL A 153 -0.58 -5.63 -12.11
N PRO A 154 0.18 -6.09 -13.12
CA PRO A 154 0.84 -7.41 -13.12
C PRO A 154 1.75 -7.63 -11.91
N GLU A 155 2.36 -6.57 -11.36
CA GLU A 155 3.21 -6.61 -10.17
C GLU A 155 2.45 -7.04 -8.92
N LEU A 156 1.11 -6.94 -8.90
CA LEU A 156 0.26 -7.42 -7.81
C LEU A 156 -0.17 -8.88 -8.00
N SER A 157 0.20 -9.53 -9.11
CA SER A 157 -0.13 -10.93 -9.39
C SER A 157 0.63 -11.91 -8.48
N ALA A 158 0.06 -13.11 -8.31
CA ALA A 158 0.68 -14.19 -7.56
C ALA A 158 2.04 -14.55 -8.16
N ALA A 159 3.01 -14.90 -7.32
CA ALA A 159 4.29 -15.42 -7.80
C ALA A 159 4.16 -16.85 -8.36
N SER A 160 3.11 -17.57 -7.98
CA SER A 160 2.82 -18.93 -8.44
C SER A 160 1.32 -19.11 -8.70
N GLY A 161 0.97 -19.86 -9.74
CA GLY A 161 -0.40 -20.27 -10.06
C GLY A 161 -0.84 -21.55 -9.34
N ARG A 162 -0.08 -22.04 -8.34
CA ARG A 162 -0.41 -23.27 -7.62
C ARG A 162 -1.77 -23.13 -6.93
N ARG A 163 -2.65 -24.11 -7.16
CA ARG A 163 -3.94 -24.18 -6.48
C ARG A 163 -3.73 -24.36 -4.98
N VAL A 164 -4.49 -23.60 -4.20
CA VAL A 164 -4.47 -23.63 -2.74
C VAL A 164 -5.68 -24.41 -2.26
N ASP A 165 -5.50 -25.18 -1.18
CA ASP A 165 -6.57 -25.89 -0.53
C ASP A 165 -7.57 -24.93 0.13
N ALA A 166 -8.87 -25.20 -0.05
CA ALA A 166 -9.93 -24.33 0.44
C ALA A 166 -10.04 -24.35 1.97
N GLU A 167 -9.80 -25.50 2.60
CA GLU A 167 -9.81 -25.62 4.07
C GLU A 167 -8.67 -24.81 4.69
N ALA A 168 -7.47 -24.89 4.11
CA ALA A 168 -6.35 -24.05 4.52
C ALA A 168 -6.64 -22.55 4.38
N VAL A 169 -7.41 -22.12 3.38
CA VAL A 169 -7.82 -20.71 3.25
C VAL A 169 -8.78 -20.28 4.34
N ALA A 170 -9.71 -21.16 4.76
CA ALA A 170 -10.77 -20.85 5.71
C ALA A 170 -10.39 -21.04 7.19
N THR A 171 -9.26 -21.67 7.50
CA THR A 171 -8.89 -22.05 8.88
C THR A 171 -7.57 -21.44 9.33
N LEU A 172 -7.44 -21.15 10.62
CA LEU A 172 -6.17 -20.68 11.18
C LEU A 172 -5.10 -21.77 11.10
N PRO A 173 -3.84 -21.41 10.79
CA PRO A 173 -2.75 -22.37 10.84
C PRO A 173 -2.54 -22.86 12.28
N VAL A 174 -2.28 -24.16 12.39
CA VAL A 174 -1.87 -24.80 13.64
C VAL A 174 -0.52 -24.23 14.06
N LEU A 175 -0.43 -23.73 15.29
CA LEU A 175 0.81 -23.23 15.86
C LEU A 175 1.40 -24.28 16.81
N PRO A 176 2.70 -24.56 16.74
CA PRO A 176 3.33 -25.54 17.61
C PRO A 176 3.29 -25.06 19.07
N MET A 177 2.86 -25.94 19.97
CA MET A 177 2.72 -25.65 21.40
C MET A 177 2.99 -26.91 22.23
N PRO A 178 3.75 -26.80 23.33
CA PRO A 178 3.86 -27.87 24.33
C PRO A 178 2.48 -28.23 24.92
N PRO A 179 2.21 -29.52 25.23
CA PRO A 179 0.90 -29.95 25.72
C PRO A 179 0.43 -29.22 26.98
N ASP A 180 1.34 -28.93 27.90
CA ASP A 180 1.08 -28.21 29.15
C ASP A 180 0.63 -26.76 28.93
N LEU A 181 1.13 -26.10 27.88
CA LEU A 181 0.66 -24.77 27.48
C LEU A 181 -0.64 -24.85 26.66
N ASP A 182 -0.81 -25.88 25.82
CA ASP A 182 -2.02 -26.05 25.01
C ASP A 182 -3.27 -26.25 25.89
N GLU A 183 -3.13 -26.96 27.02
CA GLU A 183 -4.19 -27.08 28.04
C GLU A 183 -4.75 -25.72 28.48
N LEU A 184 -3.89 -24.70 28.59
CA LEU A 184 -4.30 -23.36 29.05
C LEU A 184 -5.30 -22.68 28.11
N ARG A 185 -5.38 -23.07 26.83
CA ARG A 185 -6.26 -22.43 25.85
C ARG A 185 -7.74 -22.57 26.19
N THR A 186 -8.09 -23.63 26.92
CA THR A 186 -9.49 -23.95 27.28
C THR A 186 -9.88 -23.45 28.67
N LEU A 187 -8.91 -23.07 29.50
CA LEU A 187 -9.14 -22.63 30.87
C LEU A 187 -9.71 -21.21 30.94
N ASP A 188 -10.33 -20.89 32.07
CA ASP A 188 -10.88 -19.57 32.38
C ASP A 188 -9.79 -18.49 32.54
N ALA A 189 -10.21 -17.22 32.42
CA ALA A 189 -9.31 -16.08 32.41
C ALA A 189 -8.42 -16.00 33.66
N HIS A 190 -9.00 -16.29 34.84
CA HIS A 190 -8.30 -16.26 36.12
C HIS A 190 -7.25 -17.36 36.23
N THR A 191 -7.58 -18.57 35.80
CA THR A 191 -6.62 -19.67 35.83
C THR A 191 -5.45 -19.43 34.87
N VAL A 192 -5.72 -18.92 33.66
CA VAL A 192 -4.67 -18.60 32.67
C VAL A 192 -3.79 -17.46 33.17
N SER A 193 -4.38 -16.35 33.62
CA SER A 193 -3.66 -15.16 34.07
C SER A 193 -2.72 -15.48 35.24
N ARG A 194 -3.22 -16.21 36.26
CA ARG A 194 -2.45 -16.62 37.43
C ARG A 194 -1.32 -17.58 37.09
N ARG A 195 -1.55 -18.56 36.21
CA ARG A 195 -0.51 -19.52 35.81
C ARG A 195 0.60 -18.85 35.02
N LEU A 196 0.25 -17.95 34.11
CA LEU A 196 1.22 -17.19 33.33
C LEU A 196 2.05 -16.25 34.21
N ALA A 197 1.38 -15.46 35.06
CA ALA A 197 2.06 -14.53 35.96
C ALA A 197 2.99 -15.27 36.94
N GLY A 198 2.48 -16.30 37.61
CA GLY A 198 3.30 -17.12 38.51
C GLY A 198 4.47 -17.79 37.79
N GLY A 199 4.32 -18.22 36.54
CA GLY A 199 5.44 -18.77 35.76
C GLY A 199 6.55 -17.76 35.48
N PHE A 200 6.22 -16.48 35.32
CA PHE A 200 7.24 -15.42 35.23
C PHE A 200 7.87 -15.10 36.59
N ASP A 201 7.06 -15.00 37.64
CA ASP A 201 7.54 -14.72 39.01
C ASP A 201 8.48 -15.84 39.51
N ASP A 202 8.17 -17.10 39.16
CA ASP A 202 8.99 -18.27 39.49
C ASP A 202 10.22 -18.43 38.57
N GLY A 203 10.39 -17.58 37.55
CA GLY A 203 11.48 -17.69 36.57
C GLY A 203 11.38 -18.91 35.64
N ARG A 204 10.19 -19.52 35.52
CA ARG A 204 9.94 -20.68 34.65
C ARG A 204 9.86 -20.33 33.17
N PHE A 205 9.53 -19.07 32.85
CA PHE A 205 9.48 -18.57 31.49
C PHE A 205 10.67 -17.67 31.18
N GLY A 206 11.43 -18.02 30.14
CA GLY A 206 12.56 -17.24 29.65
C GLY A 206 12.45 -16.91 28.16
N ALA A 207 13.55 -16.37 27.62
CA ALA A 207 13.70 -16.08 26.20
C ALA A 207 13.41 -17.29 25.28
N PRO A 208 13.79 -18.54 25.62
CA PRO A 208 13.47 -19.71 24.79
C PRO A 208 11.97 -19.96 24.64
N ASP A 209 11.17 -19.60 25.65
CA ASP A 209 9.73 -19.85 25.69
C ASP A 209 8.92 -18.79 24.91
N ARG A 210 9.58 -17.73 24.44
CA ARG A 210 8.91 -16.60 23.78
C ARG A 210 7.99 -17.06 22.65
N ALA A 211 8.47 -17.93 21.78
CA ALA A 211 7.71 -18.37 20.62
C ALA A 211 6.43 -19.14 21.01
N VAL A 212 6.53 -20.05 22.00
CA VAL A 212 5.38 -20.86 22.43
C VAL A 212 4.38 -20.04 23.24
N LEU A 213 4.84 -19.06 24.01
CA LEU A 213 3.96 -18.12 24.73
C LEU A 213 3.23 -17.17 23.77
N VAL A 214 3.90 -16.70 22.71
CA VAL A 214 3.26 -15.94 21.63
C VAL A 214 2.17 -16.79 20.95
N ASN A 215 2.47 -18.06 20.64
CA ASN A 215 1.50 -18.98 20.04
C ASN A 215 0.29 -19.21 20.96
N LEU A 216 0.52 -19.35 22.27
CA LEU A 216 -0.53 -19.47 23.28
C LEU A 216 -1.45 -18.25 23.26
N LEU A 217 -0.90 -17.04 23.34
CA LEU A 217 -1.71 -15.82 23.33
C LEU A 217 -2.46 -15.62 22.01
N ALA A 218 -1.87 -16.04 20.89
CA ALA A 218 -2.51 -16.02 19.57
C ALA A 218 -3.63 -17.07 19.40
N ARG A 219 -3.78 -18.03 20.33
CA ARG A 219 -4.73 -19.15 20.20
C ARG A 219 -5.61 -19.39 21.43
N CYS A 220 -5.40 -18.64 22.51
CA CYS A 220 -6.30 -18.65 23.67
C CYS A 220 -7.63 -17.97 23.34
N ARG A 221 -8.64 -18.16 24.18
CA ARG A 221 -9.96 -17.53 23.98
C ARG A 221 -9.86 -16.01 24.09
N PRO A 222 -10.46 -15.23 23.17
CA PRO A 222 -10.39 -13.77 23.23
C PRO A 222 -10.82 -13.14 24.56
N ALA A 223 -11.78 -13.76 25.24
CA ALA A 223 -12.29 -13.32 26.53
C ALA A 223 -11.25 -13.33 27.67
N VAL A 224 -10.15 -14.11 27.55
CA VAL A 224 -9.12 -14.15 28.60
C VAL A 224 -8.07 -13.04 28.46
N LEU A 225 -7.97 -12.43 27.27
CA LEU A 225 -6.89 -11.51 26.91
C LEU A 225 -6.79 -10.28 27.82
N PRO A 226 -7.89 -9.62 28.24
CA PRO A 226 -7.78 -8.45 29.11
C PRO A 226 -7.15 -8.76 30.47
N GLU A 227 -7.56 -9.88 31.09
CA GLU A 227 -7.03 -10.29 32.40
C GLU A 227 -5.58 -10.76 32.30
N VAL A 228 -5.24 -11.52 31.25
CA VAL A 228 -3.87 -11.94 30.98
C VAL A 228 -2.96 -10.74 30.75
N ALA A 229 -3.40 -9.75 29.98
CA ALA A 229 -2.62 -8.53 29.76
C ALA A 229 -2.37 -7.77 31.06
N ALA A 230 -3.38 -7.63 31.91
CA ALA A 230 -3.24 -6.96 33.20
C ALA A 230 -2.28 -7.70 34.15
N ALA A 231 -2.40 -9.03 34.22
CA ALA A 231 -1.53 -9.86 35.05
C ALA A 231 -0.06 -9.80 34.61
N LEU A 232 0.20 -9.94 33.30
CA LEU A 232 1.56 -9.88 32.74
C LEU A 232 2.18 -8.47 32.80
N GLN A 233 1.37 -7.43 32.84
CA GLN A 233 1.87 -6.08 33.10
C GLN A 233 2.32 -5.90 34.55
N GLY A 234 1.70 -6.62 35.49
CA GLY A 234 2.04 -6.60 36.91
C GLY A 234 3.33 -7.34 37.27
N THR A 235 3.77 -8.31 36.45
CA THR A 235 4.97 -9.12 36.71
C THR A 235 6.28 -8.40 36.36
N GLY A 236 6.24 -7.28 35.63
CA GLY A 236 7.39 -6.39 35.42
C GLY A 236 7.81 -6.19 33.96
N VAL A 237 9.12 -6.00 33.73
CA VAL A 237 9.72 -5.59 32.45
C VAL A 237 10.07 -6.77 31.53
N GLY A 238 10.35 -6.48 30.25
CA GLY A 238 10.89 -7.47 29.31
C GLY A 238 9.82 -8.30 28.61
N GLN A 239 9.98 -9.62 28.57
CA GLN A 239 9.13 -10.52 27.79
C GLN A 239 7.67 -10.52 28.25
N ALA A 240 7.41 -10.48 29.56
CA ALA A 240 6.05 -10.40 30.09
C ALA A 240 5.31 -9.14 29.60
N PHE A 241 6.00 -7.99 29.61
CA PHE A 241 5.47 -6.74 29.07
C PHE A 241 5.13 -6.84 27.57
N ALA A 242 6.02 -7.43 26.77
CA ALA A 242 5.79 -7.62 25.34
C ALA A 242 4.59 -8.55 25.06
N LEU A 243 4.39 -9.58 25.90
CA LEU A 243 3.25 -10.48 25.82
C LEU A 243 1.94 -9.80 26.29
N ALA A 244 2.02 -8.91 27.27
CA ALA A 244 0.89 -8.07 27.66
C ALA A 244 0.46 -7.14 26.51
N ASP A 245 1.41 -6.55 25.78
CA ASP A 245 1.14 -5.76 24.58
C ASP A 245 0.50 -6.59 23.48
N LEU A 246 0.99 -7.80 23.22
CA LEU A 246 0.38 -8.74 22.27
C LEU A 246 -1.07 -9.07 22.65
N ALA A 247 -1.33 -9.36 23.93
CA ALA A 247 -2.68 -9.66 24.41
C ALA A 247 -3.63 -8.47 24.24
N ARG A 248 -3.18 -7.25 24.55
CA ARG A 248 -3.95 -6.01 24.29
C ARG A 248 -4.21 -5.79 22.82
N LEU A 249 -3.19 -5.94 21.97
CA LEU A 249 -3.30 -5.75 20.54
C LEU A 249 -4.33 -6.71 19.94
N ARG A 250 -4.24 -8.01 20.29
CA ARG A 250 -5.19 -9.02 19.81
C ARG A 250 -6.61 -8.74 20.30
N HIS A 251 -6.78 -8.36 21.57
CA HIS A 251 -8.10 -8.01 22.09
C HIS A 251 -8.69 -6.82 21.35
N ARG A 252 -7.93 -5.72 21.23
CA ARG A 252 -8.34 -4.52 20.49
C ARG A 252 -8.74 -4.86 19.06
N MET A 253 -7.87 -5.55 18.33
CA MET A 253 -8.13 -6.02 16.96
C MET A 253 -9.49 -6.68 16.79
N LEU A 254 -9.83 -7.63 17.66
CA LEU A 254 -11.09 -8.37 17.57
C LEU A 254 -12.29 -7.45 17.88
N THR A 255 -12.17 -6.60 18.91
CA THR A 255 -13.24 -5.67 19.27
C THR A 255 -13.52 -4.60 18.20
N GLU A 256 -12.49 -4.14 17.48
CA GLU A 256 -12.63 -3.15 16.40
C GLU A 256 -13.41 -3.71 15.20
N LEU A 257 -13.37 -5.03 15.00
CA LEU A 257 -14.09 -5.74 13.94
C LEU A 257 -15.45 -6.30 14.40
N ASP A 258 -15.76 -6.21 15.70
CA ASP A 258 -17.05 -6.60 16.28
C ASP A 258 -18.08 -5.46 16.26
N ALA A 259 -17.63 -4.20 16.29
CA ALA A 259 -18.46 -3.03 16.60
C ALA A 259 -19.31 -2.49 15.43
N THR A 260 -19.88 -3.36 14.59
CA THR A 260 -20.71 -2.96 13.43
C THR A 260 -22.18 -3.21 13.65
#